data_AF-A0A536NJJ6-F1
#
_entry.id   AF-A0A536NJJ6-F1
#
_cell.length_a   1.000
_cell.length_b   1.000
_cell.length_c   1.000
_cell.angle_alpha   90.00
_cell.angle_beta   90.00
_cell.angle_gamma   90.00
#
_symmetry.space_group_name_H-M   'P 1'
#
loop_
_entity.id
_entity.type
_entity.pdbx_description
1 polymer ?
#
loop_
_entity_poly.entity_id
_entity_poly.type
_entity_poly.pdbx_seq_one_letter_code
_entity_poly.pdbx_strand_id
1 'polypeptide(L)' 'VTKRLGPMTVAGQKVYQIGIPIHWGYVGVSADSDPSHGRYWLANALTPFVGDANARTPEFKAFLVNLEKM' A
#
# COMPACT_ATOMS: atom_id res chain seq x y z
N VAL A 1 11.73 -4.38 8.43
CA VAL A 1 11.78 -5.80 8.02
C VAL A 1 11.32 -6.66 9.20
N THR A 2 10.45 -7.66 8.99
CA THR A 2 9.89 -8.49 10.08
C THR A 2 9.60 -9.92 9.59
N LYS A 3 9.65 -10.91 10.48
CA LYS A 3 9.29 -12.33 10.17
C LYS A 3 7.78 -12.56 10.01
N ARG A 4 6.94 -11.56 10.33
CA ARG A 4 5.48 -11.67 10.28
C ARG A 4 4.92 -11.83 8.87
N LEU A 5 5.65 -11.33 7.86
CA LEU A 5 5.31 -11.50 6.45
C LEU A 5 6.54 -12.09 5.75
N GLY A 6 6.35 -13.23 5.09
CA GLY A 6 7.40 -13.97 4.40
C GLY A 6 7.03 -14.25 2.93
N PRO A 7 7.98 -14.79 2.15
CA PRO A 7 7.69 -15.24 0.80
C PRO A 7 6.68 -16.40 0.81
N MET A 8 5.88 -16.48 -0.25
CA MET A 8 4.96 -17.59 -0.52
C MET A 8 5.24 -18.18 -1.90
N THR A 9 4.96 -19.47 -2.07
CA THR A 9 5.04 -20.14 -3.37
C THR A 9 3.64 -20.21 -3.97
N VAL A 10 3.43 -19.54 -5.11
CA VAL A 10 2.16 -19.49 -5.83
C VAL A 10 2.41 -19.91 -7.27
N ALA A 11 1.75 -20.98 -7.73
CA ALA A 11 1.97 -21.55 -9.08
C ALA A 11 3.46 -21.78 -9.42
N GLY A 12 4.25 -22.24 -8.45
CA GLY A 12 5.69 -22.46 -8.59
C GLY A 12 6.55 -21.20 -8.54
N GLN A 13 5.95 -20.01 -8.43
CA GLN A 13 6.65 -18.74 -8.34
C GLN A 13 6.77 -18.26 -6.91
N LYS A 14 7.88 -17.57 -6.61
CA LYS A 14 8.07 -16.91 -5.33
C LYS A 14 7.41 -15.54 -5.35
N VAL A 15 6.38 -15.35 -4.55
CA VAL A 15 5.61 -14.11 -4.43
C VAL A 15 5.82 -13.50 -3.04
N TYR A 16 5.83 -12.17 -2.97
CA TYR A 16 5.94 -11.42 -1.72
C TYR A 16 4.73 -10.50 -1.55
N GLN A 17 4.21 -10.43 -0.34
CA GLN A 17 3.19 -9.47 0.04
C GLN A 17 3.82 -8.28 0.77
N ILE A 18 3.47 -7.08 0.34
CA ILE A 18 3.93 -5.82 0.94
C ILE A 18 2.76 -5.18 1.69
N GLY A 19 2.94 -4.94 2.99
CA GLY A 19 1.95 -4.27 3.82
C GLY A 19 2.15 -2.75 3.83
N ILE A 20 1.11 -2.01 3.45
CA ILE A 20 1.10 -0.53 3.41
C ILE A 20 -0.05 -0.04 4.30
N PRO A 21 0.23 0.60 5.46
CA PRO A 21 -0.83 1.14 6.30
C PRO A 21 -1.46 2.41 5.71
N ILE A 22 -2.70 2.69 6.09
CA ILE A 22 -3.53 3.75 5.49
C ILE A 22 -3.72 4.99 6.37
N HIS A 23 -2.96 5.10 7.47
CA HIS A 23 -3.27 6.04 8.55
C HIS A 23 -2.59 7.40 8.43
N TRP A 24 -1.79 7.62 7.37
CA TRP A 24 -1.11 8.89 7.14
C TRP A 24 -1.76 9.67 5.99
N GLY A 25 -1.59 10.99 6.02
CA GLY A 25 -2.10 11.92 5.02
C GLY A 25 -1.51 13.31 5.20
N TYR A 26 -1.81 14.22 4.28
CA TYR A 26 -1.19 15.54 4.21
C TYR A 26 -1.84 16.61 5.10
N VAL A 27 -2.77 16.22 5.98
CA VAL A 27 -3.45 17.10 6.95
C VAL A 27 -3.44 16.44 8.33
N GLY A 28 -3.19 17.23 9.38
CA GLY A 28 -3.25 16.84 10.78
C GLY A 28 -1.91 16.99 11.48
N VAL A 29 -1.91 16.87 12.82
CA VAL A 29 -0.75 17.18 13.68
C VAL A 29 0.57 16.56 13.17
N SER A 30 0.52 15.32 12.70
CA SER A 30 1.71 14.62 12.17
C SER A 30 2.22 15.16 10.83
N ALA A 31 1.33 15.70 10.00
CA ALA A 31 1.69 16.32 8.72
C ALA A 31 2.11 17.79 8.92
N ASP A 32 1.44 18.48 9.84
CA ASP A 32 1.74 19.87 10.19
C ASP A 32 3.11 19.99 10.88
N SER A 33 3.52 18.98 11.65
CA SER A 33 4.83 18.94 12.28
C SER A 33 5.99 18.79 11.30
N ASP A 34 5.75 18.22 10.11
CA ASP A 34 6.72 18.17 9.02
C ASP A 34 6.02 18.15 7.64
N PRO A 35 5.86 19.32 7.01
CA PRO A 35 5.18 19.45 5.72
C PRO A 35 5.86 18.70 4.57
N SER A 36 7.16 18.38 4.68
CA SER A 36 7.88 17.63 3.65
C SER A 36 7.53 16.15 3.66
N HIS A 37 7.12 15.64 4.83
CA HIS A 37 6.79 14.24 4.99
C HIS A 37 5.39 13.91 4.43
N GLY A 38 4.42 14.82 4.49
CA GLY A 38 3.03 14.57 4.03
C GLY A 38 2.83 14.32 2.53
N ARG A 39 3.85 14.62 1.70
CA ARG A 39 3.73 14.71 0.23
C ARG A 39 3.44 13.38 -0.48
N TYR A 40 3.68 12.23 0.15
CA TYR A 40 3.55 10.91 -0.48
C TYR A 40 2.86 9.86 0.42
N TRP A 41 2.02 10.30 1.36
CA TRP A 41 1.50 9.44 2.42
C TRP A 41 0.19 8.73 2.13
N LEU A 42 -0.51 9.11 1.06
CA LEU A 42 -1.77 8.47 0.71
C LEU A 42 -1.50 7.09 0.09
N ALA A 43 -1.74 6.03 0.86
CA ALA A 43 -1.64 4.66 0.35
C ALA A 43 -2.51 4.42 -0.90
N ASN A 44 -3.67 5.10 -0.97
CA ASN A 44 -4.57 5.02 -2.12
C ASN A 44 -4.03 5.70 -3.39
N ALA A 45 -2.90 6.42 -3.33
CA ALA A 45 -2.20 6.86 -4.54
C ALA A 45 -1.58 5.67 -5.32
N LEU A 46 -1.45 4.51 -4.68
CA LEU A 46 -0.91 3.27 -5.26
C LEU A 46 -2.01 2.32 -5.76
N THR A 47 -3.24 2.48 -5.29
CA THR A 47 -4.31 1.51 -5.56
C THR A 47 -4.94 1.76 -6.93
N PRO A 48 -5.36 0.69 -7.63
CA PRO A 48 -6.01 0.82 -8.94
C PRO A 48 -7.45 1.35 -8.83
N PHE A 49 -7.91 2.01 -9.89
CA PHE A 49 -9.31 2.42 -10.05
C PHE A 49 -10.15 1.28 -10.68
N VAL A 50 -10.25 0.16 -9.97
CA VAL A 50 -11.08 -0.99 -10.34
C VAL A 50 -11.83 -1.48 -9.12
N GLY A 51 -13.02 -2.06 -9.31
CA GLY A 51 -13.83 -2.60 -8.23
C GLY A 51 -14.57 -3.87 -8.61
N ASP A 52 -15.15 -4.51 -7.59
CA ASP A 52 -15.95 -5.72 -7.72
C ASP A 52 -17.11 -5.55 -8.72
N ALA A 53 -17.39 -6.59 -9.50
CA ALA A 53 -18.44 -6.58 -10.52
C ALA A 53 -19.84 -6.38 -9.93
N ASN A 54 -20.08 -6.79 -8.68
CA ASN A 54 -21.39 -6.70 -8.05
C ASN A 54 -21.60 -5.36 -7.34
N ALA A 55 -20.76 -5.07 -6.35
CA ALA A 55 -20.93 -3.91 -5.47
C ALA A 55 -20.10 -2.69 -5.90
N ARG A 56 -19.22 -2.83 -6.90
CA ARG A 56 -18.24 -1.82 -7.31
C ARG A 56 -17.28 -1.39 -6.19
N THR A 57 -17.14 -2.22 -5.14
CA THR A 57 -16.19 -1.99 -4.05
C THR A 57 -14.76 -2.05 -4.60
N PRO A 58 -13.91 -1.02 -4.36
CA PRO A 58 -12.57 -0.98 -4.92
C PRO A 58 -11.64 -2.11 -4.48
N GLU A 59 -10.76 -2.54 -5.38
CA GLU A 59 -9.73 -3.55 -5.13
C GLU A 59 -8.53 -2.96 -4.37
N PHE A 60 -8.66 -2.82 -3.05
CA PHE A 60 -7.60 -2.25 -2.19
C PHE A 60 -6.80 -3.29 -1.41
N LYS A 61 -7.12 -4.59 -1.56
CA LYS A 61 -6.49 -5.66 -0.77
C LYS A 61 -5.44 -6.46 -1.54
N ALA A 62 -5.47 -6.45 -2.87
CA ALA A 62 -4.45 -7.07 -3.70
C ALA A 62 -4.19 -6.24 -4.97
N PHE A 63 -2.98 -5.70 -5.09
CA PHE A 63 -2.48 -4.98 -6.26
C PHE A 63 -0.95 -5.10 -6.33
N LEU A 64 -0.36 -4.74 -7.46
CA LEU A 64 1.07 -4.89 -7.71
C LEU A 64 1.82 -3.58 -7.45
N VAL A 65 2.98 -3.69 -6.81
CA VAL A 65 3.90 -2.57 -6.54
C VAL A 65 5.35 -3.05 -6.68
N ASN A 66 6.26 -2.10 -6.88
CA ASN A 66 7.71 -2.33 -6.77
C ASN A 66 8.27 -1.56 -5.57
N LEU A 67 9.35 -2.06 -4.97
CA LEU A 67 10.07 -1.40 -3.87
C LEU A 67 11.53 -1.19 -4.26
N GLU A 68 11.99 0.05 -4.14
CA GLU A 68 13.38 0.41 -4.34
C GLU A 68 13.95 1.02 -3.05
N LYS A 69 15.26 0.84 -2.84
CA LYS A 69 15.95 1.50 -1.73
C LYS A 69 16.14 2.98 -2.08
N MET A 70 15.77 3.86 -1.16
CA MET A 70 16.02 5.30 -1.22
C MET A 70 17.34 5.68 -0.55
#